data_AF-K2G3F6-F1
#
_entry.id   AF-K2G3F6-F1
#
_cell.length_a   1.000
_cell.length_b   1.000
_cell.length_c   1.000
_cell.angle_alpha   90.00
_cell.angle_beta   90.00
_cell.angle_gamma   90.00
#
_symmetry.space_group_name_H-M   'P 1'
#
loop_
_entity.id
_entity.type
_entity.pdbx_description
1 polymer ?
#
loop_
_entity_poly.entity_id
_entity_poly.type
_entity_poly.pdbx_seq_one_letter_code
_entity_poly.pdbx_strand_id
1 'polypeptide(L)'
;MKTDAKIVHSQKITPFLWYRKGAEKAAEFYVSIFPNSKIIATTYYPKEVEEVSGMETWTVMTVDFELDWIKFTAINWWPPFELTPAVSFLVNCDDQKEVDYYWDKLTSDWWQEVECGWLTDKFWLSWQITPSILNEYITDPDPAKVWRVMGEMLKMKKIEIEPLVRAYKGSKN
;
A
#
# COMPACT_ATOMS: atom_id res chain seq x y z
N MET A 1 14.44 38.74 -17.97
CA MET A 1 14.30 37.49 -17.18
C MET A 1 12.83 37.20 -17.00
N LYS A 2 12.29 36.20 -17.70
CA LYS A 2 10.97 35.65 -17.37
C LYS A 2 11.22 34.58 -16.30
N THR A 3 10.59 34.73 -15.16
CA THR A 3 10.59 33.76 -14.08
C THR A 3 9.94 32.47 -14.57
N ASP A 4 10.74 31.40 -14.62
CA ASP A 4 10.26 30.03 -14.78
C ASP A 4 9.40 29.69 -13.56
N ALA A 5 8.08 29.78 -13.72
CA ALA A 5 7.15 29.25 -12.74
C ALA A 5 7.39 27.74 -12.66
N LYS A 6 7.97 27.29 -11.54
CA LYS A 6 8.11 25.87 -11.20
C LYS A 6 6.75 25.21 -11.38
N ILE A 7 6.68 24.18 -12.23
CA ILE A 7 5.60 23.22 -12.17
C ILE A 7 5.71 22.54 -10.80
N VAL A 8 4.98 23.06 -9.81
CA VAL A 8 4.71 22.33 -8.58
C VAL A 8 3.74 21.25 -9.02
N HIS A 9 4.23 20.03 -9.28
CA HIS A 9 3.36 18.92 -9.64
C HIS A 9 2.40 18.68 -8.46
N SER A 10 1.20 19.24 -8.54
CA SER A 10 0.10 18.91 -7.62
C SER A 10 -0.55 17.66 -8.14
N GLN A 11 -0.54 16.59 -7.35
CA GLN A 11 -1.24 15.36 -7.67
C GLN A 11 -2.73 15.66 -7.93
N LYS A 12 -3.23 15.33 -9.12
CA LYS A 12 -4.61 15.64 -9.54
C LYS A 12 -5.63 14.64 -8.99
N ILE A 13 -5.21 13.40 -8.75
CA ILE A 13 -6.03 12.31 -8.25
C ILE A 13 -5.41 11.81 -6.95
N THR A 14 -6.14 11.90 -5.84
CA THR A 14 -5.67 11.49 -4.52
C THR A 14 -6.50 10.31 -4.02
N PRO A 15 -5.87 9.14 -3.75
CA PRO A 15 -6.56 8.05 -3.08
C PRO A 15 -7.08 8.50 -1.73
N PHE A 16 -8.34 8.13 -1.45
CA PHE A 16 -9.05 8.57 -0.26
C PHE A 16 -9.48 7.35 0.56
N LEU A 17 -8.85 7.16 1.72
CA LEU A 17 -8.95 5.96 2.55
C LEU A 17 -9.95 6.19 3.67
N TRP A 18 -10.93 5.30 3.78
CA TRP A 18 -11.97 5.39 4.81
C TRP A 18 -11.64 4.53 6.02
N TYR A 19 -11.77 5.12 7.19
CA TYR A 19 -11.64 4.45 8.47
C TYR A 19 -12.84 4.76 9.35
N ARG A 20 -13.19 3.80 10.21
CA ARG A 20 -14.16 4.04 11.29
C ARG A 20 -13.64 5.09 12.26
N LYS A 21 -12.40 4.87 12.74
CA LYS A 21 -11.58 5.73 13.60
C LYS A 21 -10.11 5.33 13.38
N GLY A 22 -9.17 6.20 13.69
CA GLY A 22 -7.73 5.89 13.67
C GLY A 22 -7.02 6.16 12.34
N ALA A 23 -7.59 6.97 11.45
CA ALA A 23 -6.94 7.47 10.24
C ALA A 23 -5.54 8.05 10.51
N GLU A 24 -5.40 8.77 11.63
CA GLU A 24 -4.12 9.33 12.10
C GLU A 24 -3.09 8.26 12.42
N LYS A 25 -3.49 7.18 13.10
CA LYS A 25 -2.60 6.07 13.44
C LYS A 25 -2.21 5.26 12.20
N ALA A 26 -3.12 5.11 11.24
CA ALA A 26 -2.83 4.48 9.97
C ALA A 26 -1.79 5.30 9.19
N ALA A 27 -2.02 6.61 9.04
CA ALA A 27 -1.09 7.51 8.36
C ALA A 27 0.29 7.53 9.03
N GLU A 28 0.36 7.65 10.36
CA GLU A 28 1.61 7.60 11.12
C GLU A 28 2.35 6.27 10.92
N PHE A 29 1.63 5.15 10.93
CA PHE A 29 2.20 3.83 10.69
C PHE A 29 2.81 3.73 9.29
N TYR A 30 2.07 4.10 8.24
CA TYR A 30 2.61 4.04 6.88
C TYR A 30 3.79 4.98 6.67
N VAL A 31 3.71 6.21 7.18
CA VAL A 31 4.81 7.19 7.11
C VAL A 31 6.08 6.67 7.81
N SER A 32 5.93 5.85 8.85
CA SER A 32 7.08 5.23 9.52
C SER A 32 7.75 4.09 8.74
N ILE A 33 7.05 3.53 7.74
CA ILE A 33 7.50 2.38 6.94
C ILE A 33 8.12 2.86 5.63
N PHE A 34 7.45 3.77 4.92
CA PHE A 34 7.86 4.15 3.57
C PHE A 34 8.90 5.27 3.61
N PRO A 35 9.96 5.21 2.79
CA PRO A 35 10.91 6.32 2.65
C PRO A 35 10.21 7.55 2.05
N ASN A 36 10.82 8.72 2.16
CA ASN A 36 10.31 9.97 1.59
C ASN A 36 8.85 10.29 1.96
N SER A 37 8.44 9.87 3.15
CA SER A 37 7.06 9.94 3.60
C SER A 37 6.89 10.96 4.72
N LYS A 38 5.70 11.55 4.82
CA LYS A 38 5.38 12.53 5.87
C LYS A 38 3.88 12.73 6.02
N ILE A 39 3.47 13.14 7.21
CA ILE A 39 2.17 13.78 7.41
C ILE A 39 2.24 15.20 6.82
N ILE A 40 1.22 15.58 6.05
CA ILE A 40 1.11 16.89 5.39
C ILE A 40 0.22 17.82 6.20
N ALA A 41 -0.99 17.38 6.53
CA ALA A 41 -1.98 18.19 7.22
C ALA A 41 -2.99 17.31 7.96
N THR A 42 -3.57 17.86 9.02
CA THR A 42 -4.66 17.23 9.77
C THR A 42 -5.79 18.24 9.90
N THR A 43 -7.02 17.82 9.62
CA THR A 43 -8.22 18.62 9.86
C THR A 43 -9.06 17.98 10.95
N TYR A 44 -9.90 18.80 11.57
CA TYR A 44 -10.73 18.39 12.69
C TYR A 44 -12.20 18.63 12.39
N TYR A 45 -13.07 17.84 13.01
CA TYR A 45 -14.50 17.97 12.87
C TYR A 45 -14.98 19.32 13.44
N PRO A 46 -15.66 20.16 12.63
CA PRO A 46 -16.30 21.36 13.13
C PRO A 46 -17.61 21.01 13.85
N LYS A 47 -18.08 21.93 14.71
CA LYS A 47 -19.28 21.70 15.52
C LYS A 47 -20.54 21.52 14.67
N GLU A 48 -20.58 22.18 13.52
CA GLU A 48 -21.71 22.23 12.61
C GLU A 48 -22.02 20.88 11.94
N VAL A 49 -21.08 19.93 11.95
CA VAL A 49 -21.28 18.60 11.32
C VAL A 49 -21.36 17.45 12.33
N GLU A 50 -21.31 17.74 13.63
CA GLU A 50 -21.33 16.74 14.70
C GLU A 50 -22.58 15.86 14.63
N GLU A 51 -23.77 16.46 14.47
CA GLU A 51 -25.04 15.72 14.36
C GLU A 51 -25.12 14.82 13.11
N VAL A 52 -24.53 15.25 12.00
CA VAL A 52 -24.60 14.53 10.71
C VAL A 52 -23.56 13.41 10.64
N SER A 53 -22.35 13.68 11.11
CA SER A 53 -21.23 12.72 11.08
C SER A 53 -21.25 11.74 12.25
N GLY A 54 -21.93 12.07 13.35
CA GLY A 54 -21.84 11.33 14.60
C GLY A 54 -20.45 11.38 15.26
N MET A 55 -19.60 12.30 14.82
CA MET A 55 -18.22 12.48 15.29
C MET A 55 -18.13 13.74 16.15
N GLU A 56 -17.45 13.62 17.29
CA GLU A 56 -17.30 14.70 18.27
C GLU A 56 -16.48 15.87 17.70
N THR A 57 -16.91 17.10 18.01
CA THR A 57 -16.18 18.31 17.64
C THR A 57 -14.71 18.24 18.07
N TRP A 58 -13.79 18.74 17.24
CA TRP A 58 -12.34 18.72 17.46
C TRP A 58 -11.66 17.35 17.43
N THR A 59 -12.39 16.26 17.13
CA THR A 59 -11.75 14.99 16.77
C THR A 59 -11.20 15.04 15.34
N VAL A 60 -10.19 14.21 15.04
CA VAL A 60 -9.57 14.17 13.70
C VAL A 60 -10.59 13.75 12.65
N MET A 61 -10.79 14.60 11.65
CA MET A 61 -11.63 14.33 10.49
C MET A 61 -10.81 13.70 9.37
N THR A 62 -9.83 14.42 8.81
CA THR A 62 -8.94 13.88 7.79
C THR A 62 -7.47 14.07 8.15
N VAL A 63 -6.64 13.19 7.59
CA VAL A 63 -5.18 13.29 7.61
C VAL A 63 -4.68 13.16 6.18
N ASP A 64 -4.01 14.20 5.69
CA ASP A 64 -3.29 14.18 4.44
C ASP A 64 -1.86 13.74 4.71
N PHE A 65 -1.36 12.79 3.94
CA PHE A 65 -0.01 12.26 4.08
C PHE A 65 0.57 11.87 2.73
N GLU A 66 1.88 11.65 2.72
CA GLU A 66 2.66 11.29 1.53
C GLU A 66 3.38 9.97 1.83
N LEU A 67 3.27 9.00 0.93
CA LEU A 67 4.06 7.77 0.93
C LEU A 67 4.90 7.73 -0.34
N ASP A 68 6.22 7.78 -0.18
CA ASP A 68 7.18 7.85 -1.29
C ASP A 68 6.72 8.78 -2.43
N TRP A 69 6.47 10.05 -2.07
CA TRP A 69 6.00 11.13 -2.96
C TRP A 69 4.55 11.03 -3.47
N ILE A 70 3.83 9.94 -3.19
CA ILE A 70 2.41 9.79 -3.54
C ILE A 70 1.55 10.31 -2.39
N LYS A 71 0.63 11.23 -2.69
CA LYS A 71 -0.26 11.82 -1.69
C LYS A 71 -1.50 10.95 -1.48
N PHE A 72 -1.93 10.88 -0.22
CA PHE A 72 -3.13 10.19 0.23
C PHE A 72 -3.90 11.10 1.19
N THR A 73 -5.21 10.88 1.26
CA THR A 73 -6.04 11.42 2.35
C THR A 73 -6.71 10.25 3.05
N ALA A 74 -6.66 10.21 4.37
CA ALA A 74 -7.44 9.30 5.20
C ALA A 74 -8.53 10.06 5.94
N ILE A 75 -9.73 9.48 6.06
CA ILE A 75 -10.86 10.06 6.80
C ILE A 75 -11.31 9.11 7.92
N ASN A 76 -11.68 9.67 9.07
CA ASN A 76 -12.48 8.98 10.07
C ASN A 76 -13.95 9.31 9.80
N TRP A 77 -14.84 8.32 9.65
CA TRP A 77 -16.28 8.57 9.39
C TRP A 77 -17.19 7.48 9.99
N TRP A 78 -18.44 7.84 10.32
CA TRP A 78 -19.48 6.92 10.76
C TRP A 78 -20.81 7.14 10.00
N PRO A 79 -21.49 6.08 9.51
CA PRO A 79 -21.02 4.70 9.45
C PRO A 79 -19.87 4.53 8.43
N PRO A 80 -18.89 3.66 8.70
CA PRO A 80 -17.73 3.49 7.81
C PRO A 80 -18.09 2.69 6.58
N PHE A 81 -17.37 2.94 5.49
CA PHE A 81 -17.19 1.98 4.41
C PHE A 81 -15.97 1.12 4.72
N GLU A 82 -16.06 -0.18 4.44
CA GLU A 82 -14.94 -1.11 4.65
C GLU A 82 -13.96 -1.02 3.47
N LEU A 83 -12.67 -0.96 3.78
CA LEU A 83 -11.62 -1.21 2.80
C LEU A 83 -11.69 -2.70 2.42
N THR A 84 -11.61 -2.97 1.12
CA THR A 84 -11.62 -4.33 0.59
C THR A 84 -10.47 -4.49 -0.40
N PRO A 85 -10.05 -5.74 -0.68
CA PRO A 85 -9.00 -6.01 -1.67
C PRO A 85 -9.30 -5.52 -3.10
N ALA A 86 -10.52 -5.01 -3.37
CA ALA A 86 -10.87 -4.36 -4.63
C ALA A 86 -9.98 -3.13 -4.94
N VAL A 87 -9.43 -2.50 -3.91
CA VAL A 87 -8.33 -1.52 -4.04
C VAL A 87 -7.16 -2.00 -3.18
N SER A 88 -5.99 -2.09 -3.80
CA SER A 88 -4.74 -2.41 -3.12
C SER A 88 -3.60 -1.56 -3.66
N PHE A 89 -2.54 -1.44 -2.88
CA PHE A 89 -1.32 -0.75 -3.29
C PHE A 89 -0.18 -1.74 -3.50
N LEU A 90 0.39 -1.72 -4.70
CA LEU A 90 1.52 -2.56 -5.06
C LEU A 90 2.82 -1.82 -4.77
N VAL A 91 3.68 -2.45 -3.97
CA VAL A 91 5.03 -1.98 -3.66
C VAL A 91 6.01 -2.81 -4.50
N ASN A 92 6.65 -2.14 -5.46
CA ASN A 92 7.71 -2.77 -6.26
C ASN A 92 8.98 -2.83 -5.42
N CYS A 93 9.54 -4.02 -5.27
CA CYS A 93 10.75 -4.27 -4.49
C CYS A 93 11.90 -4.65 -5.43
N ASP A 94 13.07 -4.05 -5.23
CA ASP A 94 14.23 -4.31 -6.09
C ASP A 94 14.96 -5.61 -5.72
N ASP A 95 14.93 -5.98 -4.44
CA ASP A 95 15.58 -7.19 -3.94
C ASP A 95 14.79 -7.87 -2.81
N GLN A 96 15.32 -9.00 -2.32
CA GLN A 96 14.67 -9.78 -1.26
C GLN A 96 14.63 -9.01 0.06
N LYS A 97 15.58 -8.12 0.33
CA LYS A 97 15.62 -7.36 1.59
C LYS A 97 14.47 -6.35 1.64
N GLU A 98 14.14 -5.73 0.51
CA GLU A 98 12.97 -4.86 0.43
C GLU A 98 11.67 -5.65 0.57
N VAL A 99 11.56 -6.82 -0.09
CA VAL A 99 10.39 -7.70 0.09
C VAL A 99 10.22 -8.06 1.56
N ASP A 100 11.29 -8.50 2.21
CA ASP A 100 11.27 -8.86 3.63
C ASP A 100 10.92 -7.65 4.51
N TYR A 101 11.54 -6.50 4.26
CA TYR A 101 11.28 -5.28 5.02
C TYR A 101 9.81 -4.86 4.98
N TYR A 102 9.24 -4.70 3.78
CA TYR A 102 7.86 -4.24 3.65
C TYR A 102 6.86 -5.29 4.12
N TRP A 103 7.12 -6.57 3.82
CA TRP A 103 6.30 -7.66 4.33
C TRP A 103 6.27 -7.64 5.86
N ASP A 104 7.42 -7.72 6.52
CA ASP A 104 7.51 -7.84 7.98
C ASP A 104 6.94 -6.59 8.68
N LYS A 105 7.11 -5.39 8.10
CA LYS A 105 6.56 -4.16 8.67
C LYS A 105 5.05 -4.07 8.58
N LEU A 106 4.47 -4.39 7.42
CA LEU A 106 3.02 -4.34 7.22
C LEU A 106 2.30 -5.50 7.91
N THR A 107 3.05 -6.54 8.26
CA THR A 107 2.59 -7.73 8.99
C THR A 107 3.04 -7.76 10.47
N SER A 108 3.35 -6.64 11.13
CA SER A 108 3.96 -6.72 12.47
C SER A 108 2.99 -6.98 13.64
N ASP A 109 1.70 -6.66 13.51
CA ASP A 109 0.76 -6.59 14.66
C ASP A 109 -0.48 -7.50 14.51
N TRP A 110 -1.40 -7.11 13.62
CA TRP A 110 -2.59 -7.89 13.24
C TRP A 110 -2.75 -7.77 11.73
N TRP A 111 -2.68 -8.88 11.01
CA TRP A 111 -2.73 -8.87 9.55
C TRP A 111 -3.32 -10.18 9.06
N GLN A 112 -3.72 -10.19 7.80
CA GLN A 112 -4.05 -11.40 7.08
C GLN A 112 -3.11 -11.55 5.90
N GLU A 113 -2.26 -12.57 5.93
CA GLU A 113 -1.48 -12.98 4.76
C GLU A 113 -2.36 -13.75 3.79
N VAL A 114 -2.34 -13.30 2.55
CA VAL A 114 -2.97 -13.94 1.39
C VAL A 114 -1.85 -14.53 0.53
N GLU A 115 -2.21 -15.24 -0.54
CA GLU A 115 -1.26 -15.81 -1.49
C GLU A 115 -0.64 -14.75 -2.40
N CYS A 116 0.49 -15.10 -3.02
CA CYS A 116 1.10 -14.35 -4.13
C CYS A 116 1.55 -12.91 -3.78
N GLY A 117 2.05 -12.68 -2.57
CA GLY A 117 2.55 -11.38 -2.13
C GLY A 117 1.48 -10.44 -1.59
N TRP A 118 0.23 -10.91 -1.47
CA TRP A 118 -0.87 -10.12 -0.94
C TRP A 118 -0.96 -10.20 0.58
N LEU A 119 -1.27 -9.08 1.21
CA LEU A 119 -1.58 -9.00 2.63
C LEU A 119 -2.63 -7.91 2.89
N THR A 120 -3.35 -8.04 4.00
CA THR A 120 -4.19 -6.98 4.55
C THR A 120 -3.66 -6.61 5.93
N ASP A 121 -3.35 -5.33 6.14
CA ASP A 121 -2.73 -4.85 7.39
C ASP A 121 -3.75 -4.67 8.54
N LYS A 122 -3.25 -4.17 9.69
CA LYS A 122 -4.06 -3.96 10.91
C LYS A 122 -5.15 -2.90 10.77
N PHE A 123 -5.09 -2.10 9.71
CA PHE A 123 -6.06 -1.08 9.37
C PHE A 123 -6.96 -1.51 8.20
N TRP A 124 -6.91 -2.79 7.81
CA TRP A 124 -7.70 -3.39 6.74
C TRP A 124 -7.37 -2.91 5.33
N LEU A 125 -6.21 -2.27 5.14
CA LEU A 125 -5.76 -1.89 3.81
C LEU A 125 -5.00 -3.06 3.16
N SER A 126 -5.31 -3.34 1.90
CA SER A 126 -4.67 -4.42 1.13
C SER A 126 -3.42 -3.91 0.40
N TRP A 127 -2.35 -4.69 0.49
CA TRP A 127 -1.05 -4.42 -0.12
C TRP A 127 -0.59 -5.61 -0.95
N GLN A 128 0.22 -5.33 -1.98
CA GLN A 128 0.92 -6.33 -2.77
C GLN A 128 2.42 -6.04 -2.69
N ILE A 129 3.18 -6.91 -2.03
CA ILE A 129 4.63 -6.78 -1.93
C ILE A 129 5.24 -7.65 -3.01
N THR A 130 5.70 -7.01 -4.09
CA THR A 130 6.01 -7.69 -5.34
C THR A 130 7.43 -7.33 -5.78
N PRO A 131 8.33 -8.30 -5.95
CA PRO A 131 9.65 -8.01 -6.51
C PRO A 131 9.50 -7.64 -7.99
N SER A 132 10.19 -6.58 -8.44
CA SER A 132 10.11 -6.05 -9.80
C SER A 132 10.35 -7.11 -10.88
N ILE A 133 11.24 -8.08 -10.60
CA ILE A 133 11.57 -9.19 -11.50
C ILE A 133 10.38 -10.13 -11.77
N LEU A 134 9.43 -10.24 -10.83
CA LEU A 134 8.24 -11.07 -11.03
C LEU A 134 7.36 -10.52 -12.14
N ASN A 135 7.21 -9.19 -12.25
CA ASN A 135 6.46 -8.53 -13.31
C ASN A 135 7.06 -8.83 -14.70
N GLU A 136 8.38 -8.86 -14.81
CA GLU A 136 9.08 -9.25 -16.04
C GLU A 136 8.81 -10.71 -16.39
N TYR A 137 8.85 -11.61 -15.40
CA TYR A 137 8.69 -13.04 -15.62
C TYR A 137 7.27 -13.45 -16.03
N ILE A 138 6.24 -12.84 -15.43
CA ILE A 138 4.83 -13.18 -15.74
C ILE A 138 4.35 -12.60 -17.07
N THR A 139 5.11 -11.65 -17.65
CA THR A 139 4.84 -11.04 -18.95
C THR A 139 5.73 -11.56 -20.08
N ASP A 140 6.55 -12.60 -19.80
CA ASP A 140 7.42 -13.22 -20.81
C ASP A 140 6.58 -13.82 -21.96
N PRO A 141 7.01 -13.66 -23.23
CA PRO A 141 6.29 -14.21 -24.38
C PRO A 141 6.29 -15.76 -24.44
N ASP A 142 7.17 -16.45 -23.71
CA ASP A 142 7.18 -17.91 -23.59
C ASP A 142 6.22 -18.38 -22.47
N PRO A 143 5.05 -18.95 -22.80
CA PRO A 143 4.08 -19.38 -21.80
C PRO A 143 4.62 -20.46 -20.87
N ALA A 144 5.57 -21.29 -21.32
CA ALA A 144 6.13 -22.34 -20.48
C ALA A 144 6.98 -21.77 -19.34
N LYS A 145 7.67 -20.64 -19.56
CA LYS A 145 8.39 -19.92 -18.49
C LYS A 145 7.40 -19.30 -17.52
N VAL A 146 6.40 -18.58 -18.04
CA VAL A 146 5.34 -17.94 -17.24
C VAL A 146 4.67 -18.98 -16.33
N TRP A 147 4.27 -20.14 -16.87
CA TRP A 147 3.58 -21.17 -16.09
C TRP A 147 4.44 -21.77 -14.98
N ARG A 148 5.75 -21.93 -15.18
CA ARG A 148 6.65 -22.39 -14.11
C ARG A 148 6.74 -21.37 -12.98
N VAL A 149 6.90 -20.09 -13.33
CA VAL A 149 6.97 -19.00 -12.36
C VAL A 149 5.65 -18.87 -11.60
N MET A 150 4.52 -18.83 -12.30
CA MET A 150 3.18 -18.79 -11.69
C MET A 150 2.95 -20.00 -10.78
N GLY A 151 3.31 -21.20 -11.22
CA GLY A 151 3.18 -22.43 -10.43
C GLY A 151 4.01 -22.41 -9.14
N GLU A 152 5.15 -21.72 -9.14
CA GLU A 152 5.96 -21.52 -7.94
C GLU A 152 5.40 -20.41 -7.04
N MET A 153 5.00 -19.28 -7.63
CA MET A 153 4.37 -18.15 -6.93
C MET A 153 3.09 -18.54 -6.18
N LEU A 154 2.25 -19.41 -6.76
CA LEU A 154 0.99 -19.86 -6.13
C LEU A 154 1.20 -20.65 -4.82
N LYS A 155 2.42 -21.11 -4.55
CA LYS A 155 2.77 -21.80 -3.29
C LYS A 155 3.21 -20.83 -2.20
N MET A 156 3.37 -19.55 -2.54
CA MET A 156 3.94 -18.53 -1.69
C MET A 156 2.86 -17.62 -1.12
N LYS A 157 3.08 -17.20 0.13
CA LYS A 157 2.42 -16.02 0.71
C LYS A 157 3.34 -14.81 0.52
N LYS A 158 4.42 -14.72 1.29
CA LYS A 158 5.54 -13.82 1.00
C LYS A 158 6.31 -14.33 -0.22
N ILE A 159 6.62 -13.44 -1.15
CA ILE A 159 7.38 -13.81 -2.35
C ILE A 159 8.86 -14.01 -2.02
N GLU A 160 9.43 -15.11 -2.51
CA GLU A 160 10.86 -15.38 -2.46
C GLU A 160 11.43 -15.30 -3.88
N ILE A 161 12.41 -14.44 -4.12
CA ILE A 161 12.94 -14.17 -5.48
C ILE A 161 13.68 -15.39 -6.04
N GLU A 162 14.52 -16.04 -5.22
CA GLU A 162 15.40 -17.11 -5.71
C GLU A 162 14.63 -18.32 -6.28
N PRO A 163 13.57 -18.85 -5.62
CA PRO A 163 12.73 -19.89 -6.22
C PRO A 163 12.08 -19.47 -7.54
N LEU A 164 11.62 -18.22 -7.67
CA LEU A 164 11.06 -17.70 -8.93
C LEU A 164 12.10 -17.67 -10.04
N VAL A 165 13.34 -17.24 -9.74
CA VAL A 165 14.46 -17.25 -10.70
C VAL A 165 14.77 -18.68 -11.16
N ARG A 166 14.79 -19.67 -10.25
CA ARG A 166 15.00 -21.09 -10.61
C ARG A 166 13.88 -21.62 -11.50
N ALA A 167 12.62 -21.33 -11.13
CA ALA A 167 11.44 -21.72 -11.91
C ALA A 167 11.48 -21.13 -13.32
N TYR A 168 11.83 -19.84 -13.44
CA TYR A 168 11.97 -19.13 -14.71
C TYR A 168 13.05 -19.79 -15.59
N LYS A 169 14.26 -19.99 -15.06
CA LYS A 169 15.39 -20.63 -15.76
C LYS A 169 15.16 -22.09 -16.12
N GLY A 170 14.19 -22.76 -15.50
CA GLY A 170 13.90 -24.18 -15.73
C GLY A 170 14.93 -25.12 -15.13
N SER A 171 15.73 -24.65 -14.17
CA SER A 171 16.68 -25.50 -13.45
C SER A 171 15.90 -26.44 -12.54
N LYS A 172 15.93 -27.75 -12.85
CA LYS A 172 15.46 -28.79 -11.92
C LYS A 172 16.40 -28.81 -10.72
N ASN A 173 15.82 -28.92 -9.52
CA ASN A 173 16.54 -29.39 -8.33
C ASN A 173 17.21 -30.74 -8.61
#